data_AF-A0A960VZA3-F1
#
_entry.id   AF-A0A960VZA3-F1
#
_cell.length_a   1.000
_cell.length_b   1.000
_cell.length_c   1.000
_cell.angle_alpha   90.00
_cell.angle_beta   90.00
_cell.angle_gamma   90.00
#
_symmetry.space_group_name_H-M   'P 1'
#
loop_
_entity.id
_entity.type
_entity.pdbx_description
1 polymer ?
#
loop_
_entity_poly.entity_id
_entity_poly.type
_entity_poly.pdbx_seq_one_letter_code
_entity_poly.pdbx_strand_id
1 'polypeptide(L)'
;MANNSMVSLTKFEDLSFFDNLALYHLGKEVPPNVIAQAMLKGEPKTSSAFLSSIDSSKREEIYRLMAQEKDSNEEQKDAAISGILLIAENLISKNVIVKKGKYYFGV
;
A
#
# COMPACT_ATOMS: atom_id res chain seq x y z
N MET A 1 28.44 -2.83 -5.05
CA MET A 1 27.32 -3.76 -5.21
C MET A 1 26.40 -3.53 -4.03
N ALA A 2 25.23 -2.93 -4.24
CA ALA A 2 24.31 -2.68 -3.14
C ALA A 2 23.79 -4.04 -2.63
N ASN A 3 23.95 -4.30 -1.33
CA ASN A 3 23.35 -5.43 -0.65
C ASN A 3 21.83 -5.34 -0.85
N ASN A 4 21.31 -6.11 -1.81
CA ASN A 4 19.89 -6.30 -1.99
C ASN A 4 19.44 -7.33 -0.95
N SER A 5 19.53 -6.96 0.34
CA SER A 5 18.95 -7.75 1.42
C SER A 5 17.48 -7.94 1.06
N MET A 6 17.04 -9.19 0.85
CA MET A 6 15.66 -9.55 0.53
C MET A 6 14.69 -8.63 1.26
N VAL A 7 14.13 -7.66 0.54
CA VAL A 7 13.10 -6.78 1.08
C VAL A 7 11.85 -7.63 1.10
N SER A 8 11.51 -8.14 2.26
CA SER A 8 10.22 -8.80 2.48
C SER A 8 9.37 -7.84 3.28
N LEU A 9 8.33 -7.31 2.64
CA LEU A 9 7.27 -6.61 3.36
C LEU A 9 6.31 -7.70 3.87
N THR A 10 6.05 -7.74 5.16
CA THR A 10 5.40 -8.89 5.80
C THR A 10 3.99 -8.59 6.27
N LYS A 11 3.70 -7.31 6.53
CA LYS A 11 2.42 -6.86 7.06
C LYS A 11 2.08 -5.49 6.53
N PHE A 12 0.80 -5.16 6.55
CA PHE A 12 0.29 -3.90 6.04
C PHE A 12 0.94 -2.68 6.74
N GLU A 13 1.25 -2.78 8.03
CA GLU A 13 1.88 -1.72 8.82
C GLU A 13 3.30 -1.38 8.35
N ASP A 14 3.95 -2.25 7.56
CA ASP A 14 5.27 -1.94 7.00
C ASP A 14 5.19 -0.76 6.01
N LEU A 15 4.00 -0.47 5.46
CA LEU A 15 3.75 0.72 4.65
C LEU A 15 3.87 2.02 5.45
N SER A 16 3.81 1.99 6.79
CA SER A 16 4.03 3.18 7.63
C SER A 16 5.47 3.72 7.57
N PHE A 17 6.40 2.94 7.02
CA PHE A 17 7.78 3.36 6.78
C PHE A 17 8.02 3.99 5.41
N PHE A 18 6.99 4.07 4.57
CA PHE A 18 7.06 4.68 3.25
C PHE A 18 6.84 6.18 3.37
N ASP A 19 7.61 6.96 2.61
CA ASP A 19 7.32 8.37 2.43
C ASP A 19 6.10 8.59 1.52
N ASN A 20 5.60 9.83 1.50
CA ASN A 20 4.40 10.14 0.73
C ASN A 20 4.57 9.86 -0.77
N LEU A 21 5.78 10.01 -1.33
CA LEU A 21 6.03 9.76 -2.75
C LEU A 21 6.01 8.25 -3.05
N ALA A 22 6.59 7.41 -2.20
CA ALA A 22 6.52 5.97 -2.32
C ALA A 22 5.06 5.48 -2.19
N LEU A 23 4.31 6.01 -1.22
CA LEU A 23 2.88 5.73 -1.06
C LEU A 23 2.06 6.19 -2.26
N TYR A 24 2.40 7.34 -2.85
CA TYR A 24 1.78 7.83 -4.08
C TYR A 24 2.03 6.87 -5.25
N HIS A 25 3.27 6.44 -5.50
CA HIS A 25 3.60 5.48 -6.55
C HIS A 25 2.87 4.14 -6.37
N LEU A 26 2.88 3.63 -5.13
CA LEU A 26 2.13 2.42 -4.79
C LEU A 26 0.63 2.61 -5.03
N GLY A 27 0.08 3.72 -4.57
CA GLY A 27 -1.30 4.10 -4.79
C GLY A 27 -1.67 4.25 -6.26
N LYS A 28 -0.75 4.56 -7.18
CA LYS A 28 -1.02 4.59 -8.62
C LYS A 28 -1.17 3.20 -9.23
N GLU A 29 -0.31 2.26 -8.84
CA GLU A 29 -0.26 0.91 -9.40
C GLU A 29 -1.35 0.00 -8.84
N VAL A 30 -1.76 0.20 -7.58
CA VAL A 30 -2.77 -0.65 -6.94
C VAL A 30 -4.19 -0.27 -7.41
N PRO A 31 -5.02 -1.25 -7.83
CA PRO A 31 -6.44 -1.01 -8.12
C PRO A 31 -7.22 -0.45 -6.92
N PRO A 32 -8.16 0.50 -7.12
CA PRO A 32 -8.93 1.11 -6.03
C PRO A 32 -9.66 0.13 -5.11
N ASN A 33 -10.23 -0.95 -5.65
CA ASN A 33 -10.94 -1.98 -4.88
C ASN A 33 -9.99 -2.77 -3.98
N VAL A 34 -8.78 -3.10 -4.47
CA VAL A 34 -7.75 -3.77 -3.66
C VAL A 34 -7.32 -2.86 -2.51
N ILE A 35 -7.17 -1.55 -2.78
CA ILE A 35 -6.88 -0.57 -1.72
C ILE A 35 -8.02 -0.58 -0.70
N ALA A 36 -9.28 -0.45 -1.14
CA ALA A 36 -10.44 -0.41 -0.26
C ALA A 36 -10.53 -1.63 0.69
N GLN A 37 -10.41 -2.84 0.14
CA GLN A 37 -10.42 -4.08 0.94
C GLN A 37 -9.27 -4.15 1.95
N ALA A 38 -8.07 -3.74 1.56
CA ALA A 38 -6.94 -3.69 2.48
C ALA A 38 -7.15 -2.65 3.60
N MET A 39 -7.69 -1.48 3.27
CA MET A 39 -7.97 -0.42 4.26
C MET A 39 -9.04 -0.82 5.29
N LEU A 40 -9.95 -1.75 4.93
CA LEU A 40 -10.97 -2.27 5.84
C LEU A 40 -10.39 -3.20 6.93
N LYS A 41 -9.20 -3.74 6.73
CA LYS A 41 -8.51 -4.64 7.67
C LYS A 41 -7.25 -4.03 8.28
N GLY A 42 -6.53 -3.22 7.51
CA GLY A 42 -5.28 -2.61 7.88
C GLY A 42 -5.40 -1.63 9.05
N GLU A 43 -4.28 -1.41 9.74
CA GLU A 43 -4.21 -0.50 10.88
C GLU A 43 -4.60 0.94 10.48
N PRO A 44 -5.50 1.61 11.25
CA PRO A 44 -6.09 2.90 10.85
C PRO A 44 -5.09 4.02 10.55
N LYS A 45 -3.98 4.13 11.31
CA LYS A 45 -2.97 5.17 11.09
C LYS A 45 -2.24 4.94 9.77
N THR A 46 -1.88 3.70 9.46
CA THR A 46 -1.25 3.31 8.19
C THR A 46 -2.20 3.57 7.02
N SER A 47 -3.47 3.19 7.17
CA SER A 47 -4.50 3.45 6.18
C SER A 47 -4.68 4.95 5.91
N SER A 48 -4.73 5.76 6.98
CA SER A 48 -4.85 7.22 6.87
C SER A 48 -3.65 7.86 6.16
N ALA A 49 -2.42 7.42 6.47
CA ALA A 49 -1.21 7.90 5.81
C ALA A 49 -1.20 7.55 4.31
N PHE A 50 -1.58 6.32 3.96
CA PHE A 50 -1.70 5.87 2.58
C PHE A 50 -2.73 6.71 1.80
N LEU A 51 -3.96 6.81 2.33
CA LEU A 51 -5.04 7.57 1.69
C LEU A 51 -4.69 9.05 1.54
N SER A 52 -3.96 9.62 2.50
CA SER A 52 -3.52 11.02 2.42
C SER A 52 -2.51 11.28 1.30
N SER A 53 -1.81 10.24 0.85
CA SER A 53 -0.75 10.32 -0.17
C SER A 53 -1.23 10.10 -1.60
N ILE A 54 -2.52 9.79 -1.81
CA ILE A 54 -3.11 9.59 -3.14
C ILE A 54 -4.01 10.77 -3.56
N ASP A 55 -4.23 10.90 -4.87
CA ASP A 55 -5.07 11.92 -5.48
C ASP A 55 -6.51 11.92 -4.91
N SER A 56 -7.12 13.11 -4.80
CA SER A 56 -8.44 13.28 -4.18
C SER A 56 -9.54 12.46 -4.87
N SER A 57 -9.56 12.43 -6.20
CA SER A 57 -10.55 11.66 -6.97
C SER A 57 -10.45 10.16 -6.71
N LYS A 58 -9.22 9.61 -6.68
CA LYS A 58 -8.97 8.20 -6.36
C LYS A 58 -9.34 7.89 -4.91
N ARG A 59 -9.06 8.81 -4.00
CA ARG A 59 -9.42 8.69 -2.57
C ARG A 59 -10.92 8.62 -2.35
N GLU A 60 -11.69 9.47 -3.03
CA GLU A 60 -13.16 9.45 -2.99
C GLU A 60 -13.71 8.12 -3.51
N GLU A 61 -13.15 7.60 -4.60
CA GLU A 61 -13.51 6.29 -5.14
C GLU A 61 -13.23 5.17 -4.12
N ILE A 62 -12.07 5.18 -3.48
CA ILE A 62 -11.70 4.19 -2.46
C ILE A 62 -12.66 4.25 -1.27
N TYR A 63 -13.00 5.44 -0.76
CA TYR A 63 -13.97 5.55 0.33
C TYR A 63 -15.34 5.00 -0.04
N ARG A 64 -15.79 5.24 -1.27
CA ARG A 64 -17.05 4.66 -1.77
C ARG A 64 -16.97 3.13 -1.81
N LEU A 65 -15.87 2.57 -2.31
CA LEU A 65 -15.66 1.12 -2.36
C LEU A 65 -15.58 0.50 -0.97
N MET A 66 -14.91 1.15 0.00
CA MET A 66 -14.89 0.69 1.39
C MET A 66 -16.29 0.59 1.99
N ALA A 67 -17.19 1.53 1.66
CA ALA A 67 -18.58 1.48 2.11
C ALA A 67 -19.36 0.33 1.45
N GLN A 68 -19.07 0.02 0.18
CA GLN A 68 -19.71 -1.07 -0.57
C GLN A 68 -19.19 -2.46 -0.16
N GLU A 69 -17.91 -2.55 0.18
CA GLU A 69 -17.21 -3.81 0.46
C GLU A 69 -17.06 -4.09 1.96
N LYS A 70 -17.76 -3.34 2.82
CA LYS A 70 -17.66 -3.46 4.28
C LYS A 70 -17.89 -4.89 4.79
N ASP A 71 -18.80 -5.62 4.12
CA ASP A 71 -19.18 -6.99 4.45
C ASP A 71 -18.40 -8.05 3.66
N SER A 72 -17.31 -7.66 2.97
CA SER A 72 -16.39 -8.60 2.34
C SER A 72 -15.80 -9.55 3.39
N ASN A 73 -15.54 -10.79 2.97
CA ASN A 73 -15.01 -11.81 3.86
C ASN A 73 -13.53 -11.53 4.21
N GLU A 74 -13.06 -12.12 5.31
CA GLU A 74 -11.69 -11.87 5.79
C GLU A 74 -10.62 -12.35 4.80
N GLU A 75 -10.88 -13.43 4.07
CA GLU A 75 -9.95 -13.95 3.05
C GLU A 75 -9.71 -12.96 1.91
N GLN A 76 -10.74 -12.23 1.46
CA GLN A 76 -10.62 -11.19 0.45
C GLN A 76 -9.76 -10.03 0.95
N LYS A 77 -9.96 -9.61 2.21
CA LYS A 77 -9.15 -8.53 2.81
C LYS A 77 -7.68 -8.95 2.99
N ASP A 78 -7.43 -10.21 3.35
CA ASP A 78 -6.06 -10.76 3.44
C ASP A 78 -5.38 -10.85 2.07
N ALA A 79 -6.13 -11.28 1.05
CA ALA A 79 -5.65 -11.30 -0.32
C ALA A 79 -5.33 -9.88 -0.82
N ALA A 80 -6.15 -8.89 -0.45
CA ALA A 80 -5.94 -7.51 -0.80
C ALA A 80 -4.67 -6.93 -0.15
N ILE A 81 -4.45 -7.18 1.15
CA ILE A 81 -3.20 -6.80 1.83
C ILE A 81 -2.00 -7.43 1.12
N SER A 82 -2.05 -8.74 0.86
CA SER A 82 -0.97 -9.47 0.19
C SER A 82 -0.67 -8.89 -1.21
N GLY A 83 -1.71 -8.53 -1.96
CA GLY A 83 -1.60 -7.90 -3.27
C GLY A 83 -0.91 -6.53 -3.22
N ILE A 84 -1.21 -5.70 -2.22
CA ILE A 84 -0.54 -4.40 -2.04
C ILE A 84 0.95 -4.61 -1.74
N LEU A 85 1.29 -5.55 -0.85
CA LEU A 85 2.68 -5.81 -0.50
C LEU A 85 3.48 -6.33 -1.70
N LEU A 86 2.90 -7.21 -2.51
CA LEU A 86 3.51 -7.70 -3.75
C LEU A 86 3.80 -6.56 -4.74
N ILE A 87 2.85 -5.64 -4.92
CA ILE A 87 3.04 -4.48 -5.80
C ILE A 87 4.12 -3.55 -5.25
N ALA A 88 4.16 -3.33 -3.94
CA ALA A 88 5.21 -2.55 -3.29
C ALA A 88 6.59 -3.18 -3.50
N GLU A 89 6.73 -4.49 -3.32
CA GLU A 89 7.98 -5.21 -3.60
C GLU A 89 8.40 -5.10 -5.07
N ASN A 90 7.44 -5.15 -6.00
CA ASN A 90 7.69 -4.95 -7.42
C ASN A 90 8.15 -3.51 -7.74
N LEU A 91 7.60 -2.49 -7.09
CA LEU A 91 8.07 -1.11 -7.23
C LEU A 91 9.49 -0.93 -6.70
N ILE A 92 9.83 -1.64 -5.62
CA ILE A 92 11.18 -1.68 -5.05
C ILE A 92 12.15 -2.36 -6.01
N SER A 93 11.78 -3.50 -6.58
CA SER A 93 12.63 -4.22 -7.55
C SER A 93 12.89 -3.40 -8.83
N LYS A 94 11.94 -2.54 -9.22
CA LYS A 94 12.05 -1.60 -10.34
C LYS A 94 12.78 -0.30 -10.01
N ASN A 95 13.28 -0.12 -8.77
CA ASN A 95 13.89 1.12 -8.28
C ASN A 95 12.98 2.37 -8.34
N VAL A 96 11.66 2.19 -8.42
CA VAL A 96 10.69 3.29 -8.25
C VAL A 96 10.57 3.68 -6.78
N ILE A 97 10.79 2.71 -5.89
CA ILE A 97 10.88 2.91 -4.44
C ILE A 97 12.24 2.37 -3.98
N VAL A 98 12.96 3.16 -3.20
CA VAL A 98 14.30 2.80 -2.70
C VAL A 98 14.28 2.68 -1.18
N LYS A 99 14.72 1.53 -0.68
CA LYS A 99 14.90 1.29 0.76
C LYS A 99 16.19 1.95 1.26
N LYS A 100 16.09 2.76 2.32
CA LYS A 100 17.24 3.29 3.07
C LYS A 100 17.06 3.04 4.56
N GLY A 101 17.79 2.04 5.07
CA GLY A 101 17.60 1.57 6.44
C GLY A 101 16.21 0.94 6.62
N LYS A 102 15.43 1.47 7.57
CA LYS A 102 14.05 1.01 7.83
C LYS A 102 12.99 1.71 6.97
N TYR A 103 13.35 2.77 6.25
CA TYR A 103 12.43 3.62 5.51
C TYR A 103 12.47 3.35 4.00
N TYR A 104 11.39 3.68 3.31
CA TYR A 104 11.23 3.51 1.86
C TYR A 104 10.87 4.86 1.22
N PHE A 105 11.57 5.21 0.14
CA PHE A 105 11.47 6.52 -0.49
C PHE A 105 11.11 6.40 -1.96
N GLY A 106 10.17 7.19 -2.45
CA GLY A 106 9.91 7.31 -3.89
C GLY A 106 11.07 8.01 -4.62
N VAL A 107 11.23 7.71 -5.90
CA VAL A 107 12.31 8.22 -6.77
C VAL A 107 11.76 9.00 -7.95
#